data_AF-A0A0C2MKM5-F1
#
_entry.id   AF-A0A0C2MKM5-F1
#
_cell.length_a   1.000
_cell.length_b   1.000
_cell.length_c   1.000
_cell.angle_alpha   90.00
_cell.angle_beta   90.00
_cell.angle_gamma   90.00
#
_symmetry.space_group_name_H-M   'P 1'
#
loop_
_entity.id
_entity.type
_entity.pdbx_description
1 polymer ?
#
loop_
_entity_poly.entity_id
_entity_poly.type
_entity_poly.pdbx_seq_one_letter_code
_entity_poly.pdbx_strand_id
1 'polypeptide(L)'
;MLTIRDTMNKFSLKQKVVAFSADNTNSDFGGAYLIGTRNIYANLKRALGRFEMLDIGFSAYILHEAMQTAAECLPSDVEYIVCMIFQYISICTVRVEKLKDF
;
A
#
# COMPACT_ATOMS: atom_id res chain seq x y z
N MET A 1 -20.81 9.07 -0.70
CA MET A 1 -19.34 9.01 -0.72
C MET A 1 -18.82 10.42 -0.85
N LEU A 2 -18.11 10.95 0.17
CA LEU A 2 -17.48 12.27 0.08
C LEU A 2 -16.22 12.17 -0.76
N THR A 3 -16.06 13.02 -1.76
CA THR A 3 -14.82 13.07 -2.55
C THR A 3 -13.73 13.81 -1.77
N ILE A 4 -12.45 13.58 -2.12
CA ILE A 4 -11.31 14.32 -1.55
C ILE A 4 -11.53 15.84 -1.66
N ARG A 5 -12.15 16.29 -2.76
CA ARG A 5 -12.45 17.72 -3.01
C ARG A 5 -13.46 18.28 -2.01
N ASP A 6 -14.50 17.52 -1.68
CA ASP A 6 -15.54 17.94 -0.74
C ASP A 6 -14.97 18.10 0.67
N THR A 7 -14.13 17.15 1.09
CA THR A 7 -13.42 17.20 2.37
C THR A 7 -12.49 18.43 2.42
N MET A 8 -11.70 18.67 1.37
CA MET A 8 -10.82 19.84 1.33
C MET A 8 -11.57 21.17 1.36
N ASN A 9 -12.73 21.26 0.70
CA ASN A 9 -13.59 22.44 0.73
C ASN A 9 -14.16 22.67 2.13
N LYS A 10 -14.71 21.62 2.75
CA LYS A 10 -15.30 21.67 4.10
C LYS A 10 -14.33 22.22 5.14
N PHE A 11 -13.05 21.85 5.04
CA PHE A 11 -12.01 22.26 5.98
C PHE A 11 -11.11 23.40 5.49
N SER A 12 -11.43 24.03 4.36
CA SER A 12 -10.63 25.12 3.76
C SER A 12 -9.14 24.76 3.57
N LEU A 13 -8.87 23.52 3.16
CA LEU A 13 -7.52 22.96 3.06
C LEU A 13 -6.85 23.16 1.70
N LYS A 14 -7.59 23.59 0.68
CA LYS A 14 -7.07 23.72 -0.70
C LYS A 14 -5.74 24.45 -0.80
N GLN A 15 -5.58 25.53 -0.03
CA GLN A 15 -4.36 26.36 -0.03
C GLN A 15 -3.26 25.87 0.93
N LYS A 16 -3.51 24.79 1.67
CA LYS A 16 -2.59 24.22 2.65
C LYS A 16 -1.98 22.90 2.20
N VAL A 17 -2.46 22.32 1.09
CA VAL A 17 -1.89 21.09 0.53
C VAL A 17 -0.52 21.41 -0.10
N VAL A 18 0.50 20.71 0.38
CA VAL A 18 1.90 20.85 -0.04
C VAL A 18 2.45 19.56 -0.68
N ALA A 19 1.91 18.41 -0.29
CA ALA A 19 2.33 17.12 -0.81
C ALA A 19 1.14 16.15 -0.88
N PHE A 20 1.26 15.18 -1.77
CA PHE A 20 0.40 14.01 -1.86
C PHE A 20 1.25 12.77 -1.63
N SER A 21 0.85 11.96 -0.66
CA SER A 21 1.47 10.68 -0.38
C SER A 21 0.45 9.57 -0.47
N ALA A 22 0.80 8.51 -1.18
CA ALA A 22 -0.05 7.38 -1.46
C ALA A 22 0.80 6.16 -1.85
N ASP A 23 0.15 5.03 -2.11
CA ASP A 23 0.86 3.83 -2.57
C ASP A 23 1.38 4.03 -4.01
N ASN A 24 2.35 3.23 -4.44
CA ASN A 24 2.91 3.36 -5.80
C ASN A 24 2.03 2.69 -6.86
N THR A 25 0.71 2.64 -6.68
CA THR A 25 -0.17 2.06 -7.68
C THR A 25 -0.30 2.97 -8.89
N ASN A 26 -0.58 2.35 -10.04
CA ASN A 26 -0.82 3.08 -11.28
C ASN A 26 -2.01 4.05 -11.18
N SER A 27 -2.94 3.82 -10.27
CA SER A 27 -4.09 4.72 -10.03
C SER A 27 -3.66 6.02 -9.37
N ASP A 28 -2.69 5.96 -8.47
CA ASP A 28 -2.28 7.09 -7.63
C ASP A 28 -1.31 8.02 -8.36
N PHE A 29 -0.22 7.47 -8.90
CA PHE A 29 0.85 8.25 -9.55
C PHE A 29 0.95 8.04 -11.06
N GLY A 30 0.29 7.00 -11.61
CA GLY A 30 0.41 6.60 -13.01
C GLY A 30 1.55 5.60 -13.21
N GLY A 31 1.32 4.56 -14.01
CA GLY A 31 2.39 3.66 -14.45
C GLY A 31 3.35 4.35 -15.42
N ALA A 32 4.45 3.70 -15.82
CA ALA A 32 5.52 4.30 -16.64
C ALA A 32 5.04 5.12 -17.86
N TYR A 33 3.97 4.68 -18.53
CA TYR A 33 3.40 5.34 -19.72
C TYR A 33 2.28 6.35 -19.41
N LEU A 34 1.83 6.44 -18.16
CA LEU A 34 0.70 7.25 -17.70
C LEU A 34 1.12 8.30 -16.65
N ILE A 35 2.41 8.46 -16.38
CA ILE A 35 2.91 9.50 -15.47
C ILE A 35 2.38 10.87 -15.93
N GLY A 36 1.82 11.63 -14.98
CA GLY A 36 1.26 12.96 -15.24
C GLY A 36 -0.11 13.00 -15.94
N THR A 37 -0.70 11.86 -16.33
CA THR A 37 -2.04 11.83 -16.96
C THR A 37 -2.93 10.73 -16.38
N ARG A 38 -4.22 11.04 -16.16
CA ARG A 38 -5.26 10.08 -15.72
C ARG A 38 -4.97 9.33 -14.40
N ASN A 39 -4.26 9.94 -13.47
CA ASN A 39 -4.05 9.42 -12.10
C ASN A 39 -4.53 10.42 -11.04
N ILE A 40 -4.66 9.97 -9.78
CA ILE A 40 -5.18 10.79 -8.68
C ILE A 40 -4.29 12.01 -8.44
N TYR A 41 -2.97 11.83 -8.40
CA TYR A 41 -2.03 12.93 -8.17
C TYR A 41 -2.18 14.04 -9.22
N ALA A 42 -2.16 13.70 -10.51
CA ALA A 42 -2.31 14.64 -11.62
C ALA A 42 -3.68 15.34 -11.61
N ASN A 43 -4.75 14.60 -11.29
CA ASN A 43 -6.09 15.16 -11.19
C ASN A 43 -6.23 16.11 -10.00
N LEU A 44 -5.66 15.75 -8.84
CA LEU A 44 -5.65 16.57 -7.64
C LEU A 44 -4.84 17.86 -7.86
N LYS A 45 -3.66 17.73 -8.46
CA LYS A 45 -2.77 18.84 -8.83
C LYS A 45 -3.49 19.86 -9.73
N ARG A 46 -4.19 19.38 -10.77
CA ARG A 46 -5.00 20.20 -11.67
C ARG A 46 -6.21 20.82 -10.96
N ALA A 47 -6.91 20.06 -10.13
CA ALA A 47 -8.10 20.52 -9.40
C ALA A 47 -7.79 21.59 -8.33
N LEU A 48 -6.56 21.59 -7.80
CA LEU A 48 -6.06 22.56 -6.83
C LEU A 48 -5.34 23.75 -7.49
N GLY A 49 -4.96 23.65 -8.76
CA GLY A 49 -4.14 24.67 -9.44
C GLY A 49 -2.75 24.83 -8.83
N ARG A 50 -2.20 23.77 -8.20
CA ARG A 50 -0.94 23.79 -7.46
C ARG A 50 0.15 23.01 -8.16
N PHE A 51 0.96 23.67 -8.97
CA PHE A 51 2.01 23.00 -9.73
C PHE A 51 3.23 22.58 -8.89
N GLU A 52 3.39 23.15 -7.69
CA GLU A 52 4.50 22.88 -6.75
C GLU A 52 4.21 21.75 -5.74
N MET A 53 3.05 21.10 -5.81
CA MET A 53 2.74 19.98 -4.93
C MET A 53 3.75 18.85 -5.15
N LEU A 54 4.28 18.29 -4.05
CA LEU A 54 5.23 17.17 -4.08
C LEU A 54 4.50 15.82 -4.18
N ASP A 55 5.06 14.87 -4.92
CA ASP A 55 4.71 13.45 -4.81
C ASP A 55 5.64 12.76 -3.81
N ILE A 56 5.06 12.06 -2.84
CA ILE A 56 5.83 11.36 -1.80
C ILE A 56 5.37 9.92 -1.78
N GLY A 57 6.22 9.00 -2.26
CA GLY A 57 5.93 7.57 -2.19
C GLY A 57 5.73 7.11 -0.74
N PHE A 58 4.86 6.14 -0.54
CA PHE A 58 4.60 5.58 0.78
C PHE A 58 5.82 4.79 1.28
N SER A 59 6.45 5.27 2.35
CA SER A 59 7.70 4.68 2.90
C SER A 59 7.52 3.23 3.34
N ALA A 60 6.36 2.84 3.85
CA ALA A 60 6.11 1.46 4.23
C ALA A 60 5.99 0.53 3.01
N TYR A 61 5.52 1.03 1.86
CA TYR A 61 5.56 0.26 0.61
C TYR A 61 6.99 0.02 0.14
N ILE A 62 7.85 1.04 0.19
CA ILE A 62 9.28 0.91 -0.15
C ILE A 62 9.96 -0.14 0.74
N LEU A 63 9.69 -0.09 2.05
CA LEU A 63 10.21 -1.06 2.99
C LEU A 63 9.69 -2.47 2.70
N HIS A 64 8.40 -2.62 2.43
CA HIS A 64 7.78 -3.90 2.11
C HIS A 64 8.38 -4.52 0.84
N GLU A 65 8.49 -3.76 -0.25
CA GLU A 65 9.12 -4.20 -1.50
C GLU A 65 10.59 -4.60 -1.31
N ALA A 66 11.35 -3.84 -0.51
CA ALA A 66 12.73 -4.18 -0.21
C ALA A 66 12.84 -5.50 0.58
N MET A 67 11.97 -5.72 1.57
CA MET A 67 11.91 -6.96 2.34
C MET A 67 11.48 -8.15 1.48
N GLN A 68 10.46 -7.96 0.64
CA GLN A 68 9.96 -8.98 -0.29
C GLN A 68 11.06 -9.38 -1.28
N THR A 69 11.69 -8.41 -1.94
CA THR A 69 12.80 -8.65 -2.87
C THR A 69 13.96 -9.38 -2.19
N ALA A 70 14.32 -8.98 -0.97
CA ALA A 70 15.36 -9.65 -0.20
C ALA A 70 15.00 -11.11 0.13
N ALA A 71 13.74 -11.38 0.47
CA ALA A 71 13.25 -12.73 0.73
C ALA A 71 13.25 -13.59 -0.54
N GLU A 72 12.84 -13.04 -1.68
CA GLU A 72 12.83 -13.72 -2.99
C GLU A 72 14.24 -14.03 -3.51
N CYS A 73 15.25 -13.23 -3.12
CA CYS A 73 16.66 -13.50 -3.46
C CYS A 73 17.28 -14.64 -2.66
N LEU A 74 16.62 -15.15 -1.62
CA LEU A 74 17.15 -16.26 -0.84
C LEU A 74 17.06 -17.55 -1.67
N PRO A 75 18.09 -18.42 -1.62
CA PRO A 75 18.07 -19.71 -2.32
C PRO A 75 17.05 -20.70 -1.75
N SER A 76 16.43 -20.36 -0.62
CA SER A 76 15.40 -21.13 0.05
C SER A 76 14.12 -20.30 0.08
N ASP A 77 13.01 -20.95 -0.25
CA ASP A 77 11.69 -20.34 -0.17
C ASP A 77 11.26 -20.17 1.30
N VAL A 78 11.56 -19.00 1.86
CA VAL A 78 11.24 -18.66 3.25
C VAL A 78 9.72 -18.64 3.47
N GLU A 79 8.96 -18.20 2.48
CA GLU A 79 7.49 -18.20 2.54
C GLU A 79 6.96 -19.62 2.67
N TYR A 80 7.48 -20.56 1.89
CA TYR A 80 7.15 -21.97 1.98
C TYR A 80 7.49 -22.56 3.35
N ILE A 81 8.67 -22.26 3.91
CA ILE A 81 9.08 -22.73 5.24
C ILE A 81 8.12 -22.20 6.32
N VAL A 82 7.78 -20.91 6.28
CA VAL A 82 6.84 -20.30 7.22
C VAL A 82 5.44 -20.91 7.08
N CYS A 83 4.98 -21.13 5.86
CA CYS A 83 3.70 -21.80 5.59
C CYS A 83 3.67 -23.23 6.15
N MET A 84 4.75 -23.99 6.00
CA MET A 84 4.86 -25.35 6.54
C MET A 84 4.82 -25.36 8.07
N ILE A 85 5.53 -24.44 8.74
CA ILE A 85 5.49 -24.30 10.20
C ILE A 85 4.09 -23.91 10.66
N PHE A 86 3.47 -22.94 10.00
CA PHE A 86 2.11 -22.49 10.33
C PHE A 86 1.09 -23.62 10.16
N GLN A 87 1.16 -24.37 9.05
CA GLN A 87 0.29 -25.53 8.82
C GLN A 87 0.50 -26.61 9.87
N TYR A 88 1.75 -26.92 10.24
CA TYR A 88 2.05 -27.89 11.30
C TYR A 88 1.42 -27.46 12.63
N ILE A 89 1.64 -26.21 13.06
CA ILE A 89 1.07 -25.67 14.30
C ILE A 89 -0.46 -25.69 14.23
N SER A 90 -1.06 -25.26 13.11
CA SER A 90 -2.51 -25.25 12.92
C SER A 90 -3.12 -26.65 13.03
N ILE A 91 -2.55 -27.65 12.33
CA ILE A 91 -3.00 -29.04 12.40
C ILE A 91 -2.83 -29.61 13.80
N CYS A 92 -1.66 -29.41 14.42
CA CYS A 92 -1.39 -29.90 15.77
C CYS A 92 -2.32 -29.25 16.80
N THR A 93 -2.60 -27.95 16.69
CA THR A 93 -3.55 -27.24 17.57
C THR A 93 -4.95 -27.81 17.41
N VAL A 94 -5.45 -27.97 16.17
CA VAL A 94 -6.76 -28.58 15.91
C VAL A 94 -6.83 -30.01 16.45
N ARG A 95 -5.76 -30.80 16.33
CA ARG A 95 -5.71 -32.17 16.87
C ARG A 95 -5.70 -32.20 18.39
N VAL A 96 -4.97 -31.29 19.04
CA VAL A 96 -4.92 -31.17 20.50
C VAL A 96 -6.27 -30.74 21.05
N GLU A 97 -6.96 -29.79 20.42
CA GLU A 97 -8.32 -29.40 20.84
C GLU A 97 -9.32 -30.55 20.69
N LYS A 98 -9.30 -31.28 19.56
CA LYS A 98 -10.16 -32.47 19.37
C LYS A 98 -9.91 -33.58 20.40
N LEU A 99 -8.69 -33.70 20.94
CA LEU A 99 -8.35 -34.68 21.98
C LEU A 99 -8.91 -34.30 23.36
N LYS A 100 -9.30 -33.04 23.60
CA LYS A 100 -9.97 -32.61 24.84
C LYS A 100 -11.45 -32.99 24.89
N ASP A 101 -12.05 -33.32 23.74
CA ASP A 101 -13.45 -33.75 23.63
C ASP A 101 -13.65 -35.26 23.91
N PHE A 102 -12.55 -36.02 24.07
CA PHE A 102 -12.53 -37.45 24.45
C PHE A 102 -12.17 -37.63 25.92
#